data_AF-F8CKG7-F1
#
_entry.id   AF-F8CKG7-F1
#
_cell.length_a   1.000
_cell.length_b   1.000
_cell.length_c   1.000
_cell.angle_alpha   90.00
_cell.angle_beta   90.00
_cell.angle_gamma   90.00
#
_symmetry.space_group_name_H-M   'P 1'
#
loop_
_entity.id
_entity.type
_entity.pdbx_description
1 polymer ?
#
loop_
_entity_poly.entity_id
_entity_poly.type
_entity_poly.pdbx_seq_one_letter_code
_entity_poly.pdbx_strand_id
1 'polypeptide(L)'
;MTVMNELRQRIESRFPRNAYPDPAPRAFQPAAVLAFATRVTDAYAADAKLLDEGFSGSWRVLLDHAHEVYEAVRPCLSIRYSTRTVYAGPEDIVADLERGQLEINTEHCEHPLWTPEENCIFRIAHDVIPHALNLRPFSLEGEVLSYHDHVRRAPAEAKLALFTEIFGYAAIRYSTGVYPEAQKCVVFPELLADYEASFLPSARAAN
;
A
#
# COMPACT_ATOMS: atom_id res chain seq x y z
N MET A 1 -2.60 -7.34 27.80
CA MET A 1 -2.07 -7.17 26.43
C MET A 1 -2.94 -6.12 25.75
N THR A 2 -2.39 -5.05 25.20
CA THR A 2 -3.18 -4.05 24.46
C THR A 2 -3.66 -4.64 23.14
N VAL A 3 -4.74 -4.12 22.55
CA VAL A 3 -5.21 -4.55 21.23
C VAL A 3 -4.11 -4.40 20.18
N MET A 4 -3.34 -3.30 20.24
CA MET A 4 -2.20 -3.08 19.35
C MET A 4 -1.10 -4.15 19.48
N ASN A 5 -0.79 -4.61 20.70
CA ASN A 5 0.19 -5.70 20.87
C ASN A 5 -0.33 -7.02 20.31
N GLU A 6 -1.62 -7.30 20.47
CA GLU A 6 -2.25 -8.49 19.89
C GLU A 6 -2.25 -8.46 18.36
N LEU A 7 -2.65 -7.33 17.76
CA LEU A 7 -2.62 -7.12 16.31
C LEU A 7 -1.20 -7.29 15.77
N ARG A 8 -0.20 -6.66 16.41
CA ARG A 8 1.21 -6.80 16.02
C ARG A 8 1.65 -8.26 16.05
N GLN A 9 1.34 -8.98 17.13
CA GLN A 9 1.69 -10.40 17.26
C GLN A 9 1.03 -11.26 16.18
N ARG A 10 -0.25 -11.03 15.89
CA ARG A 10 -1.00 -11.76 14.85
C ARG A 10 -0.40 -11.53 13.47
N ILE A 11 -0.07 -10.29 13.13
CA ILE A 11 0.54 -9.96 11.84
C ILE A 11 1.97 -10.51 11.74
N GLU A 12 2.80 -10.33 12.78
CA GLU A 12 4.20 -10.78 12.75
C GLU A 12 4.35 -12.30 12.72
N SER A 13 3.47 -13.04 13.39
CA SER A 13 3.49 -14.51 13.39
C SER A 13 2.97 -15.12 12.10
N ARG A 14 1.95 -14.51 11.46
CA ARG A 14 1.32 -15.05 10.25
C ARG A 14 1.99 -14.59 8.95
N PHE A 15 2.52 -13.37 8.93
CA PHE A 15 3.10 -12.75 7.73
C PHE A 15 4.55 -12.32 8.01
N PRO A 16 5.49 -13.27 8.12
CA PRO A 16 6.89 -12.95 8.40
C PRO A 16 7.49 -12.06 7.31
N ARG A 17 8.41 -11.18 7.69
CA ARG A 17 9.04 -10.25 6.75
C ARG A 17 10.04 -10.98 5.84
N ASN A 18 9.95 -10.78 4.54
CA ASN A 18 10.97 -11.13 3.56
C ASN A 18 12.08 -10.06 3.50
N ALA A 19 13.11 -10.30 2.68
CA ALA A 19 14.32 -9.49 2.60
C ALA A 19 14.23 -8.25 1.69
N TYR A 20 13.03 -7.72 1.38
CA TYR A 20 12.90 -6.52 0.56
C TYR A 20 13.52 -5.29 1.28
N PRO A 21 14.52 -4.62 0.69
CA PRO A 21 15.34 -3.65 1.41
C PRO A 21 14.62 -2.32 1.64
N ASP A 22 15.06 -1.53 2.62
CA ASP A 22 14.63 -0.14 2.75
C ASP A 22 15.29 0.72 1.64
N PRO A 23 14.66 1.84 1.24
CA PRO A 23 15.31 2.79 0.36
C PRO A 23 16.61 3.33 0.98
N ALA A 24 17.64 3.48 0.16
CA ALA A 24 18.91 4.08 0.55
C ALA A 24 18.67 5.57 0.91
N PRO A 25 18.94 6.02 2.16
CA PRO A 25 18.56 7.36 2.60
C PRO A 25 19.13 8.48 1.73
N ARG A 26 20.34 8.32 1.18
CA ARG A 26 20.96 9.32 0.29
C ARG A 26 20.24 9.48 -1.05
N ALA A 27 19.63 8.42 -1.57
CA ALA A 27 18.88 8.44 -2.82
C ALA A 27 17.41 8.79 -2.58
N PHE A 28 16.84 8.33 -1.46
CA PHE A 28 15.46 8.55 -1.06
C PHE A 28 15.27 9.94 -0.44
N GLN A 29 15.35 10.97 -1.30
CA GLN A 29 15.15 12.37 -0.94
C GLN A 29 13.81 12.88 -1.50
N PRO A 30 13.09 13.78 -0.80
CA PRO A 30 11.76 14.24 -1.20
C PRO A 30 11.65 14.67 -2.68
N ALA A 31 12.59 15.48 -3.16
CA ALA A 31 12.60 15.94 -4.54
C ALA A 31 12.79 14.81 -5.57
N ALA A 32 13.62 13.81 -5.23
CA ALA A 32 13.85 12.65 -6.09
C ALA A 32 12.62 11.72 -6.12
N VAL A 33 12.00 11.51 -4.96
CA VAL A 33 10.76 10.72 -4.85
C VAL A 33 9.63 11.39 -5.62
N LEU A 34 9.46 12.71 -5.48
CA LEU A 34 8.46 13.47 -6.24
C LEU A 34 8.71 13.41 -7.75
N ALA A 35 9.97 13.59 -8.19
CA ALA A 35 10.31 13.48 -9.61
C ALA A 35 10.00 12.09 -10.18
N PHE A 36 10.25 11.02 -9.40
CA PHE A 36 9.88 9.67 -9.81
C PHE A 36 8.36 9.47 -9.81
N ALA A 37 7.64 9.98 -8.80
CA ALA A 37 6.19 9.92 -8.73
C ALA A 37 5.53 10.61 -9.94
N THR A 38 6.05 11.77 -10.37
CA THR A 38 5.58 12.44 -11.60
C THR A 38 5.71 11.51 -12.82
N ARG A 39 6.82 10.78 -12.97
CA ARG A 39 6.96 9.79 -14.07
C ARG A 39 5.92 8.67 -14.00
N VAL A 40 5.59 8.20 -12.80
CA VAL A 40 4.54 7.19 -12.59
C VAL A 40 3.18 7.76 -12.97
N THR A 41 2.86 9.00 -12.55
CA THR A 41 1.64 9.71 -12.95
C THR A 41 1.54 9.87 -14.46
N ASP A 42 2.62 10.28 -15.13
CA ASP A 42 2.66 10.45 -16.58
C ASP A 42 2.42 9.12 -17.31
N ALA A 43 3.04 8.02 -16.84
CA ALA A 43 2.82 6.70 -17.40
C ALA A 43 1.37 6.22 -17.20
N TYR A 44 0.79 6.47 -16.03
CA TYR A 44 -0.60 6.13 -15.73
C TYR A 44 -1.58 6.94 -16.57
N ALA A 45 -1.30 8.22 -16.84
CA ALA A 45 -2.10 9.07 -17.71
C ALA A 45 -1.99 8.66 -19.19
N ALA A 46 -0.81 8.20 -19.62
CA ALA A 46 -0.55 7.77 -20.99
C ALA A 46 -1.18 6.40 -21.34
N ASP A 47 -1.34 5.51 -20.35
CA ASP A 47 -1.97 4.20 -20.58
C ASP A 47 -3.50 4.32 -20.58
N ALA A 48 -4.12 4.09 -21.74
CA ALA A 48 -5.58 4.11 -21.90
C ALA A 48 -6.29 2.88 -21.30
N LYS A 49 -5.55 1.83 -20.93
CA LYS A 49 -6.13 0.61 -20.35
C LYS A 49 -6.62 0.87 -18.93
N LEU A 50 -7.70 0.19 -18.55
CA LEU A 50 -8.12 0.05 -17.16
C LEU A 50 -7.54 -1.19 -16.50
N LEU A 51 -7.15 -2.19 -17.30
CA LEU A 51 -6.68 -3.49 -16.84
C LEU A 51 -5.66 -4.06 -17.83
N ASP A 52 -4.51 -4.49 -17.31
CA ASP A 52 -3.60 -5.39 -18.01
C ASP A 52 -3.94 -6.85 -17.68
N GLU A 53 -4.80 -7.48 -18.49
CA GLU A 53 -5.33 -8.83 -18.22
C GLU A 53 -4.23 -9.87 -17.95
N GLY A 54 -3.11 -9.79 -18.68
CA GLY A 54 -1.97 -10.69 -18.53
C GLY A 54 -1.29 -10.64 -17.16
N PHE A 55 -1.55 -9.60 -16.36
CA PHE A 55 -0.99 -9.41 -15.02
C PHE A 55 -2.05 -9.42 -13.90
N SER A 56 -3.32 -9.67 -14.23
CA SER A 56 -4.43 -9.79 -13.26
C SER A 56 -4.14 -10.77 -12.11
N GLY A 57 -3.32 -11.80 -12.37
CA GLY A 57 -2.85 -12.73 -11.35
C GLY A 57 -2.15 -12.06 -10.16
N SER A 58 -1.46 -10.92 -10.36
CA SER A 58 -0.83 -10.17 -9.28
C SER A 58 -1.87 -9.56 -8.32
N TRP A 59 -2.97 -9.00 -8.85
CA TRP A 59 -4.08 -8.48 -8.04
C TRP A 59 -4.85 -9.59 -7.33
N ARG A 60 -5.00 -10.76 -7.95
CA ARG A 60 -5.62 -11.91 -7.27
C ARG A 60 -4.80 -12.32 -6.04
N VAL A 61 -3.48 -12.47 -6.19
CA VAL A 61 -2.60 -12.83 -5.06
C VAL A 61 -2.59 -11.73 -3.99
N LEU A 62 -2.63 -10.46 -4.40
CA LEU A 62 -2.76 -9.34 -3.47
C LEU A 62 -4.08 -9.39 -2.69
N LEU A 63 -5.20 -9.67 -3.36
CA LEU A 63 -6.48 -9.78 -2.70
C LEU A 63 -6.53 -10.97 -1.73
N ASP A 64 -6.01 -12.13 -2.14
CA ASP A 64 -5.87 -13.31 -1.26
C ASP A 64 -5.07 -12.94 0.00
N HIS A 65 -3.95 -12.24 -0.15
CA HIS A 65 -3.15 -11.74 0.97
C HIS A 65 -3.95 -10.76 1.86
N ALA A 66 -4.65 -9.79 1.27
CA ALA A 66 -5.46 -8.83 2.01
C ALA A 66 -6.59 -9.51 2.80
N HIS A 67 -7.23 -10.54 2.25
CA HIS A 67 -8.19 -11.36 2.96
C HIS A 67 -7.56 -12.07 4.15
N GLU A 68 -6.37 -12.64 4.00
CA GLU A 68 -5.69 -13.28 5.12
C GLU A 68 -5.36 -12.29 6.25
N VAL A 69 -4.93 -11.08 5.89
CA VAL A 69 -4.68 -9.99 6.84
C VAL A 69 -5.98 -9.59 7.55
N TYR A 70 -7.06 -9.38 6.78
CA TYR A 70 -8.39 -9.10 7.31
C TYR A 70 -8.86 -10.17 8.31
N GLU A 71 -8.75 -11.46 7.96
CA GLU A 71 -9.08 -12.58 8.83
C GLU A 71 -8.24 -12.61 10.11
N ALA A 72 -6.97 -12.18 10.03
CA ALA A 72 -6.10 -12.12 11.20
C ALA A 72 -6.51 -11.01 12.17
N VAL A 73 -7.02 -9.87 11.68
CA VAL A 73 -7.27 -8.67 12.50
C VAL A 73 -8.73 -8.50 12.91
N ARG A 74 -9.70 -8.99 12.12
CA ARG A 74 -11.13 -8.84 12.41
C ARG A 74 -11.59 -9.40 13.77
N PRO A 75 -10.96 -10.42 14.39
CA PRO A 75 -11.35 -10.85 15.73
C PRO A 75 -11.05 -9.81 16.82
N CYS A 76 -10.13 -8.88 16.55
CA CYS A 76 -9.70 -7.83 17.48
C CYS A 76 -10.42 -6.49 17.24
N LEU A 77 -11.13 -6.35 16.11
CA LEU A 77 -11.60 -5.06 15.60
C LEU A 77 -13.08 -5.08 15.26
N SER A 78 -13.80 -4.05 15.69
CA SER A 78 -15.09 -3.66 15.11
C SER A 78 -14.81 -2.77 13.90
N ILE A 79 -14.95 -3.35 12.71
CA ILE A 79 -14.69 -2.66 11.43
C ILE A 79 -15.98 -1.99 10.95
N ARG A 80 -15.89 -0.69 10.64
CA ARG A 80 -17.00 0.12 10.13
C ARG A 80 -16.63 0.76 8.81
N TYR A 81 -17.64 1.14 8.05
CA TYR A 81 -17.49 1.78 6.74
C TYR A 81 -18.15 3.15 6.77
N SER A 82 -17.53 4.14 6.15
CA SER A 82 -18.10 5.47 6.01
C SER A 82 -17.70 6.13 4.69
N THR A 83 -18.32 7.26 4.38
CA THR A 83 -18.06 8.05 3.16
C THR A 83 -17.41 9.39 3.52
N ARG A 84 -16.64 9.44 4.61
CA ARG A 84 -15.96 10.64 5.08
C ARG A 84 -14.49 10.37 5.26
N THR A 85 -13.67 11.40 5.21
CA THR A 85 -12.30 11.33 5.74
C THR A 85 -12.37 11.04 7.24
N VAL A 86 -11.84 9.89 7.65
CA VAL A 86 -11.87 9.41 9.03
C VAL A 86 -10.63 9.87 9.79
N TYR A 87 -9.46 9.72 9.17
CA TYR A 87 -8.15 9.87 9.80
C TYR A 87 -7.37 11.02 9.17
N ALA A 88 -6.72 11.84 9.99
CA ALA A 88 -5.79 12.88 9.55
C ALA A 88 -4.35 12.34 9.46
N GLY A 89 -4.03 11.27 10.20
CA GLY A 89 -2.73 10.61 10.20
C GLY A 89 -2.75 9.21 10.80
N PRO A 90 -1.61 8.50 10.77
CA PRO A 90 -1.49 7.15 11.33
C PRO A 90 -1.77 7.09 12.84
N GLU A 91 -1.53 8.17 13.58
CA GLU A 91 -1.81 8.25 15.01
C GLU A 91 -3.31 8.11 15.31
N ASP A 92 -4.18 8.64 14.44
CA ASP A 92 -5.62 8.50 14.59
C ASP A 92 -6.06 7.04 14.39
N ILE A 93 -5.46 6.35 13.41
CA ILE A 93 -5.68 4.92 13.18
C ILE A 93 -5.26 4.14 14.44
N VAL A 94 -4.06 4.39 14.96
CA VAL A 94 -3.58 3.71 16.17
C VAL A 94 -4.51 3.94 17.35
N ALA A 95 -4.98 5.17 17.57
CA ALA A 95 -5.91 5.49 18.65
C ALA A 95 -7.25 4.74 18.52
N ASP A 96 -7.75 4.53 17.31
CA ASP A 96 -8.94 3.72 17.05
C ASP A 96 -8.69 2.22 17.26
N LEU A 97 -7.56 1.70 16.77
CA LEU A 97 -7.20 0.30 16.95
C LEU A 97 -6.99 -0.04 18.43
N GLU A 98 -6.45 0.88 19.24
CA GLU A 98 -6.37 0.71 20.70
C GLU A 98 -7.74 0.59 21.36
N ARG A 99 -8.78 1.19 20.78
CA ARG A 99 -10.19 1.04 21.17
C ARG A 99 -10.86 -0.21 20.57
N GLY A 100 -10.13 -1.01 19.79
CA GLY A 100 -10.69 -2.15 19.06
C GLY A 100 -11.59 -1.73 17.91
N GLN A 101 -11.34 -0.59 17.29
CA GLN A 101 -12.14 -0.03 16.19
C GLN A 101 -11.26 0.24 14.98
N LEU A 102 -11.87 0.17 13.80
CA LEU A 102 -11.27 0.64 12.55
C LEU A 102 -12.42 1.11 11.64
N GLU A 103 -12.34 2.32 11.11
CA GLU A 103 -13.33 2.87 10.18
C GLU A 103 -12.66 3.14 8.83
N ILE A 104 -13.21 2.53 7.77
CA ILE A 104 -12.66 2.58 6.42
C ILE A 104 -13.51 3.49 5.55
N ASN A 105 -12.87 4.45 4.87
CA ASN A 105 -13.55 5.25 3.87
C ASN A 105 -13.86 4.39 2.63
N THR A 106 -15.09 4.50 2.13
CA THR A 106 -15.63 3.78 0.96
C THR A 106 -15.66 4.62 -0.32
N GLU A 107 -15.24 5.89 -0.24
CA GLU A 107 -15.05 6.74 -1.41
C GLU A 107 -13.90 6.23 -2.29
N HIS A 108 -14.04 6.36 -3.61
CA HIS A 108 -13.04 5.92 -4.59
C HIS A 108 -12.71 4.41 -4.52
N CYS A 109 -13.72 3.57 -4.22
CA CYS A 109 -13.58 2.10 -4.17
C CYS A 109 -13.94 1.38 -5.49
N GLU A 110 -14.22 2.11 -6.57
CA GLU A 110 -14.43 1.51 -7.89
C GLU A 110 -13.10 0.96 -8.42
N HIS A 111 -13.07 -0.35 -8.69
CA HIS A 111 -11.87 -1.07 -9.10
C HIS A 111 -12.16 -2.04 -10.26
N PRO A 112 -11.27 -2.16 -11.26
CA PRO A 112 -11.51 -3.03 -12.43
C PRO A 112 -11.62 -4.53 -12.13
N LEU A 113 -10.99 -5.01 -11.06
CA LEU A 113 -10.93 -6.44 -10.71
C LEU A 113 -11.60 -6.80 -9.38
N TRP A 114 -11.90 -5.81 -8.55
CA TRP A 114 -12.36 -6.02 -7.18
C TRP A 114 -13.70 -5.34 -6.99
N THR A 115 -14.58 -5.99 -6.25
CA THR A 115 -15.77 -5.35 -5.71
C THR A 115 -15.38 -4.22 -4.74
N PRO A 116 -16.28 -3.26 -4.47
CA PRO A 116 -16.02 -2.24 -3.47
C PRO A 116 -15.68 -2.81 -2.08
N GLU A 117 -16.26 -3.95 -1.71
CA GLU A 117 -15.96 -4.65 -0.45
C GLU A 117 -14.54 -5.22 -0.43
N GLU A 118 -14.12 -5.90 -1.50
CA GLU A 118 -12.75 -6.42 -1.65
C GLU A 118 -11.71 -5.30 -1.64
N ASN A 119 -12.01 -4.16 -2.25
CA ASN A 119 -11.16 -2.97 -2.18
C ASN A 119 -11.04 -2.43 -0.74
N CYS A 120 -12.15 -2.39 0.00
CA CYS A 120 -12.11 -2.04 1.43
C CYS A 120 -11.28 -3.05 2.24
N ILE A 121 -11.30 -4.34 1.89
CA ILE A 121 -10.44 -5.36 2.52
C ILE A 121 -8.96 -5.08 2.29
N PHE A 122 -8.57 -4.68 1.07
CA PHE A 122 -7.22 -4.20 0.81
C PHE A 122 -6.87 -2.94 1.63
N ARG A 123 -7.79 -1.97 1.72
CA ARG A 123 -7.59 -0.77 2.56
C ARG A 123 -7.40 -1.10 4.03
N ILE A 124 -8.09 -2.11 4.56
CA ILE A 124 -7.87 -2.58 5.93
C ILE A 124 -6.44 -3.11 6.11
N ALA A 125 -5.95 -3.91 5.16
CA ALA A 125 -4.57 -4.40 5.20
C ALA A 125 -3.56 -3.24 5.11
N HIS A 126 -3.82 -2.25 4.25
CA HIS A 126 -3.01 -1.05 4.06
C HIS A 126 -3.04 -0.12 5.28
N ASP A 127 -4.16 0.09 5.95
CA ASP A 127 -4.22 0.92 7.15
C ASP A 127 -3.54 0.24 8.34
N VAL A 128 -3.70 -1.09 8.48
CA VAL A 128 -3.12 -1.83 9.59
C VAL A 128 -1.61 -2.00 9.43
N ILE A 129 -1.13 -2.52 8.31
CA ILE A 129 0.28 -2.94 8.19
C ILE A 129 1.22 -1.73 8.19
N PRO A 130 1.21 -0.86 7.17
CA PRO A 130 2.13 0.25 7.15
C PRO A 130 1.71 1.41 8.07
N HIS A 131 0.46 1.88 8.02
CA HIS A 131 0.09 3.09 8.76
C HIS A 131 0.01 2.87 10.26
N ALA A 132 -0.67 1.84 10.75
CA ALA A 132 -0.76 1.61 12.18
C ALA A 132 0.47 0.93 12.79
N LEU A 133 0.94 -0.19 12.22
CA LEU A 133 2.02 -0.96 12.85
C LEU A 133 3.41 -0.35 12.64
N ASN A 134 3.61 0.45 11.59
CA ASN A 134 4.88 1.09 11.27
C ASN A 134 4.82 2.63 11.25
N LEU A 135 3.69 3.24 11.61
CA LEU A 135 3.50 4.68 11.72
C LEU A 135 3.91 5.44 10.45
N ARG A 136 3.57 4.89 9.28
CA ARG A 136 3.84 5.58 8.01
C ARG A 136 2.88 6.77 7.85
N PRO A 137 3.38 8.00 7.65
CA PRO A 137 2.54 9.18 7.52
C PRO A 137 1.77 9.18 6.19
N PHE A 138 0.68 9.95 6.12
CA PHE A 138 -0.02 10.24 4.87
C PHE A 138 0.74 11.31 4.06
N SER A 139 1.90 10.92 3.54
CA SER A 139 2.70 11.71 2.59
C SER A 139 3.20 10.82 1.46
N LEU A 140 3.71 11.40 0.38
CA LEU A 140 4.27 10.62 -0.72
C LEU A 140 5.39 9.67 -0.26
N GLU A 141 6.34 10.16 0.55
CA GLU A 141 7.40 9.34 1.12
C GLU A 141 6.84 8.29 2.07
N GLY A 142 5.82 8.65 2.85
CA GLY A 142 5.11 7.73 3.72
C GLY A 142 4.49 6.57 2.96
N GLU A 143 3.76 6.83 1.87
CA GLU A 143 3.15 5.80 1.02
C GLU A 143 4.18 4.93 0.30
N VAL A 144 5.30 5.49 -0.13
CA VAL A 144 6.39 4.68 -0.68
C VAL A 144 6.98 3.75 0.39
N LEU A 145 7.16 4.23 1.62
CA LEU A 145 7.57 3.36 2.73
C LEU A 145 6.47 2.37 3.12
N SER A 146 5.20 2.73 2.96
CA SER A 146 4.06 1.83 3.13
C SER A 146 4.11 0.66 2.15
N TYR A 147 4.41 0.94 0.87
CA TYR A 147 4.64 -0.07 -0.16
C TYR A 147 5.73 -1.07 0.28
N HIS A 148 6.85 -0.58 0.83
CA HIS A 148 7.92 -1.47 1.31
C HIS A 148 7.47 -2.38 2.45
N ASP A 149 6.76 -1.83 3.44
CA ASP A 149 6.30 -2.62 4.58
C ASP A 149 5.28 -3.68 4.17
N HIS A 150 4.46 -3.39 3.15
CA HIS A 150 3.50 -4.33 2.60
C HIS A 150 4.19 -5.42 1.75
N VAL A 151 5.09 -5.04 0.84
CA VAL A 151 5.87 -5.99 0.01
C VAL A 151 6.68 -6.96 0.86
N ARG A 152 7.16 -6.53 2.03
CA ARG A 152 7.87 -7.43 2.95
C ARG A 152 7.01 -8.57 3.48
N ARG A 153 5.69 -8.41 3.51
CA ARG A 153 4.77 -9.37 4.15
C ARG A 153 3.89 -10.12 3.15
N ALA A 154 3.72 -9.57 1.96
CA ALA A 154 2.96 -10.17 0.88
C ALA A 154 3.77 -11.24 0.11
N PRO A 155 3.09 -12.17 -0.59
CA PRO A 155 3.73 -13.01 -1.59
C PRO A 155 4.42 -12.19 -2.67
N ALA A 156 5.54 -12.68 -3.21
CA ALA A 156 6.35 -11.94 -4.18
C ALA A 156 5.57 -11.60 -5.48
N GLU A 157 4.61 -12.44 -5.83
CA GLU A 157 3.73 -12.31 -6.99
C GLU A 157 2.78 -11.11 -6.88
N ALA A 158 2.50 -10.61 -5.67
CA ALA A 158 1.68 -9.43 -5.44
C ALA A 158 2.44 -8.11 -5.63
N LYS A 159 3.78 -8.14 -5.82
CA LYS A 159 4.63 -6.94 -5.83
C LYS A 159 4.21 -5.91 -6.88
N LEU A 160 3.86 -6.35 -8.09
CA LEU A 160 3.42 -5.45 -9.16
C LEU A 160 2.11 -4.76 -8.80
N ALA A 161 1.10 -5.51 -8.32
CA ALA A 161 -0.15 -4.94 -7.86
C ALA A 161 0.07 -3.97 -6.70
N LEU A 162 0.88 -4.33 -5.70
CA LEU A 162 1.21 -3.45 -4.57
C LEU A 162 1.86 -2.13 -5.02
N PHE A 163 2.75 -2.18 -6.02
CA PHE A 163 3.36 -0.98 -6.57
C PHE A 163 2.30 -0.06 -7.19
N THR A 164 1.35 -0.60 -7.95
CA THR A 164 0.26 0.19 -8.54
C THR A 164 -0.72 0.70 -7.48
N GLU A 165 -1.22 -0.17 -6.60
CA GLU A 165 -2.26 0.15 -5.61
C GLU A 165 -1.80 1.15 -4.56
N ILE A 166 -0.53 1.08 -4.14
CA ILE A 166 0.00 1.97 -3.11
C ILE A 166 0.74 3.13 -3.75
N PHE A 167 1.86 2.85 -4.43
CA PHE A 167 2.71 3.91 -4.96
C PHE A 167 2.06 4.59 -6.16
N GLY A 168 1.49 3.85 -7.12
CA GLY A 168 0.83 4.44 -8.29
C GLY A 168 -0.28 5.42 -7.89
N TYR A 169 -1.15 5.00 -6.98
CA TYR A 169 -2.25 5.83 -6.49
C TYR A 169 -1.76 7.06 -5.69
N ALA A 170 -0.79 6.87 -4.80
CA ALA A 170 -0.16 7.96 -4.06
C ALA A 170 0.57 8.95 -4.99
N ALA A 171 1.27 8.45 -6.00
CA ALA A 171 2.01 9.26 -6.96
C ALA A 171 1.08 10.27 -7.64
N ILE A 172 -0.09 9.81 -8.12
CA ILE A 172 -1.10 10.69 -8.73
C ILE A 172 -1.58 11.72 -7.71
N ARG A 173 -1.98 11.29 -6.51
CA ARG A 173 -2.50 12.18 -5.46
C ARG A 173 -1.51 13.29 -5.10
N TYR A 174 -0.26 12.95 -4.85
CA TYR A 174 0.73 13.90 -4.35
C TYR A 174 1.42 14.72 -5.44
N SER A 175 1.42 14.26 -6.69
CA SER A 175 1.95 15.05 -7.83
C SER A 175 0.92 16.01 -8.43
N THR A 176 -0.38 15.68 -8.38
CA THR A 176 -1.45 16.47 -9.01
C THR A 176 -2.36 17.18 -8.03
N GLY A 177 -2.39 16.75 -6.76
CA GLY A 177 -3.30 17.27 -5.75
C GLY A 177 -4.71 16.67 -5.79
N VAL A 178 -4.98 15.70 -6.66
CA VAL A 178 -6.29 15.02 -6.81
C VAL A 178 -6.10 13.50 -6.88
N TYR A 179 -7.09 12.75 -6.39
CA TYR A 179 -7.14 11.30 -6.66
C TYR A 179 -7.57 11.09 -8.12
N PRO A 180 -7.12 10.00 -8.78
CA PRO A 180 -7.65 9.66 -10.09
C PRO A 180 -9.15 9.35 -10.00
N GLU A 181 -9.88 9.62 -11.09
CA GLU A 181 -11.33 9.38 -11.16
C GLU A 181 -11.68 7.89 -11.01
N ALA A 182 -10.81 7.01 -11.50
CA ALA A 182 -10.92 5.56 -11.36
C ALA A 182 -9.55 4.92 -11.07
N GLN A 183 -9.57 3.85 -10.28
CA GLN A 183 -8.42 2.96 -10.15
C GLN A 183 -8.22 2.17 -11.44
N LYS A 184 -6.96 1.85 -11.75
CA LYS A 184 -6.55 1.02 -12.88
C LYS A 184 -5.70 -0.13 -12.37
N CYS A 185 -5.95 -1.32 -12.91
CA CYS A 185 -5.11 -2.49 -12.69
C CYS A 185 -4.09 -2.63 -13.82
N VAL A 186 -3.24 -1.61 -13.97
CA VAL A 186 -2.17 -1.57 -14.98
C VAL A 186 -0.81 -1.72 -14.29
N VAL A 187 0.12 -2.40 -14.95
CA VAL A 187 1.46 -2.66 -14.39
C VAL A 187 2.51 -1.81 -15.07
N PHE A 188 3.55 -1.44 -14.29
CA PHE A 188 4.71 -0.73 -14.81
C PHE A 188 6.01 -1.46 -14.45
N PRO A 189 6.31 -2.64 -15.04
CA PRO A 189 7.48 -3.42 -14.65
C PRO A 189 8.80 -2.66 -14.84
N GLU A 190 8.91 -1.86 -15.90
CA GLU A 190 10.09 -1.04 -16.17
C GLU A 190 10.25 0.10 -15.15
N LEU A 191 9.16 0.77 -14.77
CA LEU A 191 9.20 1.79 -13.71
C LEU A 191 9.55 1.17 -12.35
N LEU A 192 8.99 0.00 -12.02
CA LEU A 192 9.35 -0.69 -10.80
C LEU A 192 10.84 -1.07 -10.80
N ALA A 193 11.37 -1.59 -11.90
CA ALA A 193 12.80 -1.89 -12.01
C ALA A 193 13.68 -0.63 -11.88
N ASP A 194 13.27 0.48 -12.50
CA ASP A 194 13.94 1.78 -12.36
C ASP A 194 13.90 2.31 -10.92
N TYR A 195 12.76 2.16 -10.24
CA TYR A 195 12.62 2.49 -8.83
C TYR A 195 13.62 1.69 -7.99
N GLU A 196 13.63 0.37 -8.17
CA GLU A 196 14.49 -0.54 -7.44
C GLU A 196 15.97 -0.20 -7.66
N ALA A 197 16.36 0.10 -8.90
CA ALA A 197 17.73 0.49 -9.25
C ALA A 197 18.13 1.88 -8.70
N SER A 198 17.18 2.81 -8.60
CA SER A 198 17.47 4.20 -8.20
C SER A 198 17.45 4.40 -6.70
N PHE A 199 16.54 3.73 -5.99
CA PHE A 199 16.26 4.00 -4.58
C PHE A 199 16.73 2.91 -3.64
N LEU A 200 16.94 1.67 -4.10
CA LEU A 200 17.36 0.59 -3.21
C LEU A 200 18.89 0.44 -3.16
N PRO A 201 19.46 -0.05 -2.05
CA PRO A 201 20.86 -0.39 -2.00
C PRO A 201 21.23 -1.39 -3.09
N SER A 202 22.28 -1.10 -3.86
CA SER A 202 22.80 -2.10 -4.80
C SER A 202 23.32 -3.32 -4.03
N ALA A 203 23.06 -4.53 -4.53
CA ALA A 203 23.61 -5.76 -3.96
C ALA A 203 25.15 -5.78 -3.90
N ARG A 204 25.82 -4.86 -4.61
CA ARG A 204 27.29 -4.71 -4.61
C ARG A 204 27.85 -3.88 -3.44
N ALA A 205 27.01 -3.24 -2.63
CA ALA A 205 27.47 -2.39 -1.52
C ALA A 205 27.62 -3.14 -0.18
N ALA A 206 27.44 -4.46 -0.16
CA ALA A 206 27.42 -5.30 1.04
C ALA A 206 28.63 -6.24 1.18
N ASN A 207 29.72 -6.02 0.46
CA ASN A 207 31.00 -6.73 0.62
C ASN A 207 32.12 -5.77 1.02
#